data_AF-A0A7K8MND6-F1
#
_entry.id   AF-A0A7K8MND6-F1
#
_cell.length_a   1.000
_cell.length_b   1.000
_cell.length_c   1.000
_cell.angle_alpha   90.00
_cell.angle_beta   90.00
_cell.angle_gamma   90.00
#
_symmetry.space_group_name_H-M   'P 1'
#
loop_
_entity.id
_entity.type
_entity.pdbx_description
1 polymer ?
#
loop_
_entity_poly.entity_id
_entity_poly.type
_entity_poly.pdbx_seq_one_letter_code
_entity_poly.pdbx_strand_id
1 'polypeptide(L)'
;MDDEEETYRLWKIRKTIMQLCHDRGYLVTQDELDQTLEEFKAQFGDKPSEGRPRRTDLTVLVAHNDDPTDQMFVFFPEEPKVGIKTIKMYCQRMQEENITRALIVVQQGMTPSAKQVRGDTA
;
A
#
# COMPACT_ATOMS: atom_id res chain seq x y z
N MET A 1 1.22 0.28 23.58
CA MET A 1 1.71 0.17 22.19
C MET A 1 2.31 1.51 21.89
N ASP A 2 3.54 1.54 21.38
CA ASP A 2 4.24 2.80 21.16
C ASP A 2 3.75 3.37 19.82
N ASP A 3 2.74 4.24 19.88
CA ASP A 3 2.12 4.90 18.72
C ASP A 3 3.15 5.58 17.82
N GLU A 4 4.20 6.12 18.43
CA GLU A 4 5.31 6.73 17.73
C GLU A 4 6.15 5.70 16.96
N GLU A 5 6.46 4.55 17.56
CA GLU A 5 7.19 3.47 16.89
C GLU A 5 6.41 2.90 15.69
N GLU A 6 5.09 2.67 15.85
CA GLU A 6 4.25 2.17 14.75
C GLU A 6 4.13 3.21 13.62
N THR A 7 3.96 4.49 13.96
CA THR A 7 3.95 5.58 12.99
C THR A 7 5.27 5.66 12.22
N TYR A 8 6.41 5.58 12.93
CA TYR A 8 7.74 5.57 12.31
C TYR A 8 7.91 4.38 11.36
N ARG A 9 7.45 3.19 11.76
CA ARG A 9 7.49 1.99 10.94
C ARG A 9 6.66 2.15 9.66
N LEU A 10 5.45 2.67 9.76
CA LEU A 10 4.57 2.89 8.60
C LEU A 10 5.17 3.91 7.63
N TRP A 11 5.69 5.03 8.15
CA TRP A 11 6.41 6.03 7.36
C TRP A 11 7.59 5.39 6.61
N LYS A 12 8.42 4.61 7.31
CA LYS A 12 9.59 3.96 6.70
C LYS A 12 9.20 2.97 5.61
N ILE A 13 8.15 2.16 5.83
CA ILE A 13 7.62 1.23 4.83
C ILE A 13 7.14 2.01 3.60
N ARG A 14 6.34 3.07 3.79
CA ARG A 14 5.86 3.90 2.68
C ARG A 14 7.02 4.49 1.89
N LYS A 15 8.02 5.07 2.55
CA LYS A 15 9.22 5.63 1.90
C LYS A 15 9.94 4.58 1.05
N THR A 16 10.10 3.36 1.56
CA THR A 16 10.70 2.25 0.79
C THR A 16 9.83 1.86 -0.40
N ILE A 17 8.50 1.83 -0.26
CA ILE A 17 7.59 1.55 -1.38
C ILE A 17 7.68 2.64 -2.45
N MET A 18 7.72 3.91 -2.07
CA MET A 18 7.86 5.02 -3.03
C MET A 18 9.18 4.92 -3.81
N GLN A 19 10.28 4.61 -3.12
CA GLN A 19 11.57 4.33 -3.77
C GLN A 19 11.50 3.12 -4.69
N LEU A 20 10.81 2.05 -4.28
CA LEU A 20 10.61 0.84 -5.06
C LEU A 20 9.81 1.11 -6.34
N CYS A 21 8.76 1.93 -6.25
CA CYS A 21 7.95 2.37 -7.38
C CYS A 21 8.80 3.22 -8.34
N HIS A 22 9.55 4.19 -7.83
CA HIS A 22 10.45 5.02 -8.63
C HIS A 22 11.51 4.18 -9.36
N ASP A 23 12.17 3.25 -8.68
CA ASP A 23 13.19 2.36 -9.26
C ASP A 23 12.61 1.44 -10.35
N ARG A 24 11.32 1.11 -10.27
CA ARG A 24 10.57 0.37 -11.29
C ARG A 24 10.07 1.23 -12.46
N GLY A 25 10.37 2.54 -12.48
CA GLY A 25 9.92 3.44 -13.54
C GLY A 25 8.50 3.99 -13.36
N TYR A 26 7.91 3.85 -12.16
CA TYR A 26 6.65 4.52 -11.84
C TYR A 26 6.86 5.99 -11.51
N LEU A 27 5.89 6.83 -11.86
CA LEU A 27 5.89 8.26 -11.60
C LEU A 27 5.73 8.52 -10.11
N VAL A 28 6.83 8.90 -9.46
CA VAL A 28 6.88 9.29 -8.05
C VAL A 28 7.60 10.63 -7.96
N THR A 29 7.01 11.59 -7.26
CA THR A 29 7.61 12.93 -7.10
C THR A 29 8.76 12.90 -6.10
N GLN A 30 9.70 13.84 -6.23
CA GLN A 30 10.79 13.97 -5.25
C GLN A 30 10.24 14.30 -3.85
N ASP A 31 9.14 15.04 -3.77
CA ASP A 31 8.44 15.37 -2.52
C ASP A 31 7.98 14.10 -1.77
N GLU A 32 7.38 13.13 -2.49
CA GLU A 32 6.98 11.84 -1.89
C GLU A 32 8.19 10.97 -1.49
N LEU A 33 9.33 11.10 -2.19
CA LEU A 33 10.56 10.36 -1.86
C LEU A 33 11.28 10.96 -0.63
N ASP A 34 11.29 12.27 -0.51
CA ASP A 34 11.94 13.00 0.57
C ASP A 34 11.02 13.27 1.77
N GLN A 35 9.74 12.88 1.68
CA GLN A 35 8.74 13.03 2.75
C GLN A 35 9.32 12.69 4.13
N THR A 36 9.29 13.69 5.02
CA THR A 36 9.78 13.55 6.40
C THR A 36 8.74 12.88 7.29
N LEU A 37 9.17 12.38 8.45
CA LEU A 37 8.26 11.80 9.44
C LEU A 37 7.24 12.84 9.94
N GLU A 38 7.65 14.10 10.08
CA GLU A 38 6.78 15.18 10.55
C GLU A 38 5.68 15.49 9.53
N GLU A 39 6.01 15.54 8.24
CA GLU A 39 5.04 15.70 7.16
C GLU A 39 4.09 14.51 7.08
N PHE A 40 4.60 13.29 7.26
CA PHE A 40 3.77 12.10 7.32
C PHE A 40 2.79 12.14 8.50
N LYS A 41 3.27 12.53 9.69
CA LYS A 41 2.44 12.73 10.88
C LYS A 41 1.40 13.84 10.66
N ALA A 42 1.76 14.93 9.99
CA ALA A 42 0.83 16.01 9.67
C ALA A 42 -0.25 15.59 8.66
N GLN A 43 0.10 14.75 7.69
CA GLN A 43 -0.80 14.32 6.62
C GLN A 43 -1.74 13.18 7.05
N PHE A 44 -1.24 12.20 7.81
CA PHE A 44 -2.02 11.00 8.20
C PHE A 44 -2.32 10.88 9.69
N GLY A 45 -1.64 11.66 10.53
CA GLY A 45 -1.72 11.59 12.00
C GLY A 45 -0.55 10.84 12.64
N ASP A 46 -0.44 10.96 13.96
CA ASP A 46 0.65 10.41 14.78
C ASP A 46 0.18 9.36 15.81
N LYS A 47 -1.11 9.01 15.79
CA LYS A 47 -1.79 8.15 16.76
C LYS A 47 -2.50 6.97 16.09
N PRO A 48 -1.75 5.94 15.67
CA PRO A 48 -2.32 4.75 15.06
C PRO A 48 -3.31 4.02 15.99
N SER A 49 -3.18 4.14 17.32
CA SER A 49 -4.18 3.65 18.29
C SER A 49 -5.56 4.29 18.16
N GLU A 50 -5.64 5.55 17.71
CA GLU A 50 -6.89 6.24 17.39
C GLU A 50 -7.31 6.02 15.91
N GLY A 51 -6.59 5.15 15.19
CA GLY A 51 -6.77 4.90 13.77
C GLY A 51 -6.31 6.08 12.91
N ARG A 52 -5.21 6.74 13.27
CA ARG A 52 -4.60 7.85 12.51
C ARG A 52 -3.07 7.77 12.59
N PRO A 53 -2.37 7.17 11.63
CA PRO A 53 -2.79 6.86 10.27
C PRO A 53 -3.66 5.61 10.18
N ARG A 54 -4.74 5.65 9.37
CA ARG A 54 -5.38 4.41 8.92
C ARG A 54 -4.52 3.80 7.83
N ARG A 55 -4.36 2.49 7.87
CA ARG A 55 -3.65 1.77 6.81
C ARG A 55 -4.35 1.96 5.46
N THR A 56 -5.67 2.06 5.45
CA THR A 56 -6.46 2.38 4.26
C THR A 56 -6.06 3.69 3.59
N ASP A 57 -5.72 4.74 4.37
CA ASP A 57 -5.27 6.05 3.85
C ASP A 57 -3.85 6.00 3.26
N LEU A 58 -3.06 4.96 3.58
CA LEU A 58 -1.74 4.72 3.00
C LEU A 58 -1.81 4.01 1.65
N THR A 59 -3.00 3.63 1.20
CA THR A 59 -3.18 3.00 -0.11
C THR A 59 -2.91 4.03 -1.20
N VAL A 60 -1.99 3.70 -2.12
CA VAL A 60 -1.59 4.61 -3.19
C VAL A 60 -1.72 3.94 -4.55
N LEU A 61 -1.97 4.76 -5.57
CA LEU A 61 -1.99 4.37 -6.96
C LEU A 61 -0.82 5.06 -7.66
N VAL A 62 0.06 4.29 -8.29
CA VAL A 62 1.18 4.82 -9.07
C VAL A 62 1.00 4.47 -10.54
N ALA A 63 1.32 5.40 -11.44
CA ALA A 63 1.25 5.20 -12.90
C ALA A 63 2.67 5.08 -13.46
N HIS A 64 2.88 4.23 -14.46
CA HIS A 64 4.19 4.05 -15.08
C HIS A 64 4.56 5.27 -15.93
N ASN A 65 5.85 5.62 -15.97
CA ASN A 65 6.31 6.84 -16.64
C ASN A 65 6.29 6.71 -18.17
N ASP A 66 6.50 5.49 -18.69
CA ASP A 66 6.52 5.20 -20.14
C ASP A 66 5.12 4.91 -20.70
N ASP A 67 4.25 4.30 -19.89
CA ASP A 67 2.91 3.87 -20.31
C ASP A 67 1.89 4.22 -19.21
N PRO A 68 1.00 5.20 -19.42
CA PRO A 68 0.05 5.63 -18.40
C PRO A 68 -1.07 4.61 -18.15
N THR A 69 -1.20 3.57 -18.97
CA THR A 69 -2.16 2.47 -18.76
C THR A 69 -1.61 1.39 -17.82
N ASP A 70 -0.29 1.27 -17.70
CA ASP A 70 0.37 0.44 -16.69
C ASP A 70 0.37 1.19 -15.35
N GLN A 71 -0.70 0.98 -14.58
CA GLN A 71 -0.81 1.48 -13.22
C GLN A 71 -0.66 0.33 -12.22
N MET A 72 -0.26 0.67 -10.99
CA MET A 72 -0.09 -0.28 -9.91
C MET A 72 -0.71 0.26 -8.62
N PHE A 73 -1.56 -0.55 -8.01
CA PHE A 73 -2.08 -0.26 -6.67
C PHE A 73 -1.13 -0.76 -5.59
N VAL A 74 -0.97 0.01 -4.52
CA VAL A 74 -0.33 -0.47 -3.29
C VAL A 74 -1.34 -0.43 -2.15
N PHE A 75 -1.79 -1.61 -1.71
CA PHE A 75 -2.77 -1.76 -0.64
C PHE A 75 -2.10 -2.02 0.71
N PHE A 76 -2.64 -1.36 1.73
CA PHE A 76 -2.26 -1.53 3.13
C PHE A 76 -3.48 -2.01 3.94
N PRO A 77 -3.72 -3.32 4.03
CA PRO A 77 -4.82 -3.88 4.80
C PRO A 77 -4.66 -3.61 6.32
N GLU A 78 -5.77 -3.24 6.97
CA GLU A 78 -5.82 -3.09 8.43
C GLU A 78 -5.74 -4.42 9.16
N GLU A 79 -6.26 -5.49 8.55
CA GLU A 79 -6.26 -6.82 9.13
C GLU A 79 -4.82 -7.39 9.23
N PRO A 80 -4.39 -7.89 10.41
CA PRO A 80 -3.05 -8.43 10.56
C PRO A 80 -2.81 -9.68 9.70
N LYS A 81 -3.88 -10.46 9.48
CA LYS A 81 -3.89 -11.65 8.62
C LYS A 81 -4.92 -11.48 7.52
N VAL A 82 -4.45 -11.30 6.28
CA VAL A 82 -5.33 -11.02 5.15
C VAL A 82 -6.08 -12.28 4.71
N GLY A 83 -7.41 -12.17 4.64
CA GLY A 83 -8.30 -13.24 4.19
C GLY A 83 -8.65 -13.15 2.70
N ILE A 84 -9.27 -14.21 2.17
CA ILE A 84 -9.69 -14.28 0.76
C ILE A 84 -10.74 -13.21 0.41
N LYS A 85 -11.57 -12.80 1.38
CA LYS A 85 -12.59 -11.75 1.18
C LYS A 85 -11.92 -10.42 0.81
N THR A 86 -10.89 -10.03 1.56
CA THR A 86 -10.11 -8.81 1.34
C THR A 86 -9.40 -8.84 -0.01
N ILE A 87 -8.82 -9.99 -0.38
CA ILE A 87 -8.20 -10.16 -1.71
C ILE A 87 -9.22 -10.03 -2.83
N LYS A 88 -10.38 -10.67 -2.72
CA LYS A 88 -11.45 -10.54 -3.72
C LYS A 88 -11.92 -9.09 -3.88
N MET A 89 -12.04 -8.36 -2.77
CA MET A 89 -12.37 -6.92 -2.80
C MET A 89 -11.30 -6.13 -3.55
N TYR A 90 -10.01 -6.40 -3.32
CA TYR A 90 -8.93 -5.72 -4.05
C TYR A 90 -8.90 -6.10 -5.54
N CYS A 91 -9.09 -7.38 -5.89
CA CYS A 91 -9.21 -7.81 -7.28
C CYS A 91 -10.40 -7.13 -7.99
N GLN A 92 -11.53 -6.97 -7.31
CA GLN A 92 -12.69 -6.27 -7.86
C GLN A 92 -12.37 -4.80 -8.13
N ARG A 93 -11.76 -4.09 -7.16
CA ARG A 93 -11.35 -2.69 -7.36
C ARG A 93 -10.34 -2.53 -8.50
N MET A 94 -9.39 -3.47 -8.60
CA MET A 94 -8.45 -3.53 -9.71
C MET A 94 -9.16 -3.71 -11.05
N GLN A 95 -10.16 -4.59 -11.12
CA GLN A 95 -10.94 -4.80 -12.35
C GLN A 95 -11.77 -3.58 -12.74
N GLU A 96 -12.39 -2.91 -11.77
CA GLU A 96 -13.16 -1.67 -11.99
C GLU A 96 -12.28 -0.55 -12.57
N GLU A 97 -11.06 -0.41 -12.06
CA GLU A 97 -10.09 0.60 -12.48
C GLU A 97 -9.23 0.16 -13.69
N ASN A 98 -9.44 -1.05 -14.22
CA ASN A 98 -8.63 -1.67 -15.29
C ASN A 98 -7.13 -1.79 -14.96
N ILE A 99 -6.81 -2.07 -13.71
CA ILE A 99 -5.46 -2.18 -13.18
C ILE A 99 -5.08 -3.65 -13.03
N THR A 100 -3.93 -4.02 -13.58
CA THR A 100 -3.46 -5.41 -13.60
C THR A 100 -2.42 -5.71 -12.52
N ARG A 101 -1.82 -4.68 -11.93
CA ARG A 101 -0.73 -4.81 -10.95
C ARG A 101 -1.15 -4.31 -9.58
N ALA A 102 -0.84 -5.08 -8.55
CA ALA A 102 -0.96 -4.61 -7.18
C ALA A 102 0.11 -5.18 -6.25
N LEU A 103 0.48 -4.38 -5.26
CA LEU A 103 1.33 -4.74 -4.13
C LEU A 103 0.47 -4.70 -2.86
N ILE A 104 0.52 -5.74 -2.03
CA ILE A 104 -0.25 -5.82 -0.79
C ILE A 104 0.72 -5.96 0.38
N VAL A 105 0.76 -4.95 1.24
CA VAL A 105 1.67 -4.90 2.40
C VAL A 105 0.99 -5.51 3.62
N VAL A 106 1.26 -6.79 3.88
CA VAL A 106 0.65 -7.55 4.99
C VAL A 106 1.46 -7.43 6.29
N GLN A 107 0.80 -7.43 7.45
CA GLN A 107 1.47 -7.26 8.75
C GLN A 107 2.06 -8.56 9.29
N GLN A 108 1.25 -9.61 9.41
CA GLN A 108 1.70 -10.95 9.85
C GLN A 108 1.70 -11.95 8.71
N GLY A 109 0.71 -11.90 7.82
CA GLY A 109 0.66 -12.78 6.66
C GLY A 109 -0.71 -12.89 6.01
N MET A 110 -0.86 -13.92 5.18
CA MET A 110 -2.10 -14.22 4.45
C MET A 110 -2.61 -15.59 4.85
N THR A 111 -3.94 -15.78 4.82
CA THR A 111 -4.52 -17.11 4.99
C THR A 111 -4.14 -18.02 3.82
N PRO A 112 -4.09 -19.36 4.00
CA PRO A 112 -3.78 -20.30 2.91
C PRO A 112 -4.68 -20.11 1.69
N SER A 113 -5.99 -19.91 1.91
CA SER A 113 -6.96 -19.64 0.86
C SER A 113 -6.68 -18.33 0.11
N ALA A 114 -6.21 -17.28 0.80
CA ALA A 114 -5.84 -16.01 0.17
C ALA A 114 -4.56 -16.16 -0.69
N LYS A 115 -3.60 -16.99 -0.27
CA LYS A 115 -2.39 -17.30 -1.05
C LYS A 115 -2.71 -18.07 -2.33
N GLN A 116 -3.76 -18.90 -2.31
CA GLN A 116 -4.18 -19.71 -3.45
C GLN A 116 -4.78 -18.88 -4.60
N VAL A 117 -5.24 -17.66 -4.33
CA VAL A 117 -5.79 -16.75 -5.36
C VAL A 117 -4.74 -16.28 -6.37
N ARG A 118 -3.43 -16.45 -6.09
CA ARG A 118 -2.32 -16.02 -6.95
C ARG A 118 -2.19 -16.72 -8.32
N GLY A 119 -3.19 -17.47 -8.80
CA GLY A 119 -3.06 -18.26 -10.03
C GLY A 119 -4.32 -18.44 -10.89
N ASP A 120 -5.44 -17.77 -10.59
CA ASP A 120 -6.72 -18.00 -11.29
C ASP A 120 -7.14 -16.83 -12.19
N THR A 121 -6.16 -16.21 -12.85
CA THR A 121 -6.42 -15.26 -13.94
C THR A 121 -5.67 -15.78 -15.16
N ALA A 122 -6.33 -16.75 -15.82
CA ALA A 122 -5.99 -17.23 -17.15
C ALA A 122 -6.49 -16.23 -18.21
#